data_AF-A0A7R9LZX4-F1
#
_entry.id   AF-A0A7R9LZX4-F1
#
_cell.length_a   1.000
_cell.length_b   1.000
_cell.length_c   1.000
_cell.angle_alpha   90.00
_cell.angle_beta   90.00
_cell.angle_gamma   90.00
#
_symmetry.space_group_name_H-M   'P 1'
#
loop_
_entity.id
_entity.type
_entity.pdbx_description
1 polymer ?
#
loop_
_entity_poly.entity_id
_entity_poly.type
_entity_poly.pdbx_seq_one_letter_code
_entity_poly.pdbx_strand_id
1 'polypeptide(L)'
;MSARSIDHKTHEVQVYLDMSGEWVSNDVNQVVEWDVMEVKGKTNLINGNFRLKEQKQFQEDKDLAQWGTIKFFTDSTATYEANGCETLRSKFVKTGRLDNTVDRNYRKVSDNWPGIGFARTLTAGATHTAANTVYYGVAHVRRPAIEYTDSHLNQLWESYFNGD
;
A
#
# COMPACT_ATOMS: atom_id res chain seq x y z
N MET A 1 9.25 2.04 10.87
CA MET A 1 10.30 3.08 10.73
C MET A 1 10.27 4.00 11.93
N SER A 2 11.44 4.49 12.35
CA SER A 2 11.59 5.48 13.42
C SER A 2 12.86 6.28 13.18
N ALA A 3 12.91 7.52 13.68
CA ALA A 3 14.07 8.40 13.56
C ALA A 3 14.53 8.87 14.94
N ARG A 4 15.85 9.01 15.13
CA ARG A 4 16.46 9.54 16.36
C ARG A 4 17.52 10.56 16.00
N SER A 5 17.55 11.65 16.75
CA SER A 5 18.61 12.66 16.63
C SER A 5 19.91 12.18 17.26
N ILE A 6 21.03 12.59 16.66
CA ILE A 6 22.40 12.35 17.16
C ILE A 6 23.08 13.62 17.67
N ASP A 7 22.57 14.81 17.33
CA ASP A 7 23.11 16.11 17.78
C ASP A 7 22.39 16.64 19.03
N HIS A 8 21.53 15.81 19.63
CA HIS A 8 20.68 16.11 20.77
C HIS A 8 19.65 17.24 20.54
N LYS A 9 19.45 17.71 19.31
CA LYS A 9 18.38 18.65 18.94
C LYS A 9 17.19 17.91 18.35
N THR A 10 16.03 18.58 18.36
CA THR A 10 14.82 18.08 17.70
C THR A 10 14.87 18.41 16.21
N HIS A 11 14.59 17.41 15.38
CA HIS A 11 14.49 17.55 13.92
C HIS A 11 13.16 17.02 13.41
N GLU A 12 12.70 17.57 12.30
CA GLU A 12 11.62 16.98 11.51
C GLU A 12 12.19 16.11 10.40
N VAL A 13 11.72 14.87 10.31
CA VAL A 13 12.12 13.90 9.29
C VAL A 13 10.90 13.52 8.48
N GLN A 14 10.89 13.87 7.20
CA GLN A 14 9.83 13.47 6.28
C GLN A 14 10.14 12.10 5.69
N VAL A 15 9.16 11.20 5.74
CA VAL A 15 9.24 9.83 5.24
C VAL A 15 8.18 9.63 4.18
N TYR A 16 8.58 9.03 3.06
CA TYR A 16 7.72 8.72 1.93
C TYR A 16 7.92 7.29 1.48
N LEU A 17 6.83 6.62 1.16
CA LEU A 17 6.80 5.29 0.55
C LEU A 17 5.72 5.29 -0.52
N ASP A 18 6.02 4.69 -1.66
CA ASP A 18 5.01 4.34 -2.65
C ASP A 18 5.09 2.89 -3.08
N MET A 19 3.97 2.42 -3.61
CA MET A 19 3.85 1.12 -4.24
C MET A 19 3.13 1.31 -5.57
N SER A 20 3.73 0.80 -6.65
CA SER A 20 3.16 0.86 -8.00
C SER A 20 2.19 -0.31 -8.24
N GLY A 21 1.35 -0.17 -9.26
CA GLY A 21 0.47 -1.23 -9.76
C GLY A 21 1.22 -2.43 -10.36
N GLU A 22 2.55 -2.38 -10.46
CA GLU A 22 3.37 -3.52 -10.90
C GLU A 22 3.31 -4.69 -9.90
N TRP A 23 2.92 -4.44 -8.65
CA TRP A 23 2.80 -5.48 -7.62
C TRP A 23 1.67 -6.49 -7.90
N VAL A 24 0.74 -6.20 -8.80
CA VAL A 24 -0.37 -7.10 -9.15
C VAL A 24 -0.17 -7.85 -10.47
N SER A 25 0.79 -7.47 -11.32
CA SER A 25 1.09 -8.20 -12.55
C SER A 25 2.45 -7.84 -13.15
N ASN A 26 3.09 -8.85 -13.75
CA ASN A 26 4.29 -8.67 -14.58
C ASN A 26 3.95 -8.22 -16.01
N ASP A 27 2.70 -8.38 -16.46
CA ASP A 27 2.25 -7.85 -17.74
C ASP A 27 1.79 -6.41 -17.59
N VAL A 28 2.67 -5.50 -18.02
CA VAL A 28 2.43 -4.06 -17.88
C VAL A 28 1.26 -3.54 -18.73
N ASN A 29 0.70 -4.38 -19.63
CA ASN A 29 -0.47 -4.03 -20.44
C ASN A 29 -1.80 -4.31 -19.76
N GLN A 30 -1.81 -5.00 -18.61
CA GLN A 30 -3.03 -5.27 -17.88
C GLN A 30 -3.54 -4.03 -17.14
N VAL A 31 -4.87 -3.90 -17.09
CA VAL A 31 -5.53 -2.80 -16.38
C VAL A 31 -5.57 -3.13 -14.88
N VAL A 32 -5.11 -2.18 -14.08
CA VAL A 32 -5.17 -2.25 -12.62
C VAL A 32 -6.24 -1.30 -12.10
N GLU A 33 -6.93 -1.76 -11.08
CA GLU A 33 -7.85 -0.96 -10.29
C GLU A 33 -7.25 -0.72 -8.90
N TRP A 34 -7.58 0.41 -8.31
CA TRP A 34 -7.11 0.76 -6.99
C TRP A 34 -8.12 1.57 -6.22
N ASP A 35 -7.97 1.58 -4.90
CA ASP A 35 -8.71 2.45 -4.01
C ASP A 35 -7.88 2.69 -2.74
N VAL A 36 -8.24 3.75 -2.01
CA VAL A 36 -7.69 4.03 -0.69
C VAL A 36 -8.84 4.28 0.26
N MET A 37 -8.83 3.61 1.41
CA MET A 37 -9.90 3.69 2.40
C MET A 37 -9.33 3.74 3.81
N GLU A 38 -10.00 4.50 4.69
CA GLU A 38 -9.72 4.47 6.12
C GLU A 38 -10.48 3.30 6.77
N VAL A 39 -9.78 2.49 7.55
CA VAL A 39 -10.32 1.36 8.31
C VAL A 39 -10.28 1.71 9.79
N LYS A 40 -11.44 1.75 10.43
CA LYS A 40 -11.57 2.07 11.85
C LYS A 40 -11.32 0.84 12.72
N GLY A 41 -10.58 1.02 13.80
CA GLY A 41 -10.26 -0.06 14.73
C GLY A 41 -9.68 0.47 16.04
N LYS A 42 -8.94 -0.37 16.78
CA LYS A 42 -8.15 0.09 17.94
C LYS A 42 -7.11 1.14 17.54
N THR A 43 -6.58 0.99 16.34
CA THR A 43 -5.80 1.99 15.63
C THR A 43 -6.47 2.18 14.28
N ASN A 44 -6.75 3.42 13.89
CA ASN A 44 -7.26 3.70 12.56
C ASN A 44 -6.13 3.49 11.55
N LEU A 45 -6.42 2.76 10.50
CA LEU A 45 -5.50 2.49 9.41
C LEU A 45 -5.97 3.20 8.16
N ILE A 46 -5.03 3.56 7.30
CA ILE A 46 -5.31 3.86 5.91
C ILE A 46 -4.80 2.71 5.06
N ASN A 47 -5.67 2.18 4.21
CA ASN A 47 -5.40 1.01 3.38
C ASN A 47 -5.53 1.36 1.91
N GLY A 48 -4.44 1.20 1.17
CA GLY A 48 -4.39 1.27 -0.28
C GLY A 48 -4.50 -0.12 -0.88
N ASN A 49 -5.45 -0.32 -1.78
CA ASN A 49 -5.70 -1.59 -2.44
C ASN A 49 -5.30 -1.49 -3.91
N PHE A 50 -4.61 -2.50 -4.42
CA PHE A 50 -4.40 -2.74 -5.85
C PHE A 50 -4.91 -4.11 -6.24
N ARG A 51 -5.53 -4.20 -7.42
CA ARG A 51 -5.98 -5.47 -8.00
C ARG A 51 -6.01 -5.39 -9.52
N LEU A 52 -5.87 -6.52 -10.18
CA LEU A 52 -6.16 -6.59 -11.61
C LEU A 52 -7.66 -6.44 -11.86
N LYS A 53 -8.01 -5.71 -12.92
CA LYS A 53 -9.40 -5.61 -13.39
C LYS A 53 -9.90 -6.98 -13.86
N GLU A 54 -9.10 -7.64 -14.70
CA GLU A 54 -9.37 -8.99 -15.19
C GLU A 54 -8.55 -9.97 -14.37
N GLN A 55 -9.19 -10.67 -13.44
CA GLN A 55 -8.51 -11.63 -12.56
C GLN A 55 -8.56 -13.04 -13.14
N LYS A 56 -7.40 -13.72 -13.14
CA LYS A 56 -7.28 -15.11 -13.56
C LYS A 56 -6.91 -15.95 -12.35
N GLN A 57 -7.95 -16.47 -11.70
CA GLN A 57 -7.80 -17.28 -10.50
C GLN A 57 -6.97 -18.54 -10.79
N PHE A 58 -6.04 -18.86 -9.87
CA PHE A 58 -5.11 -19.98 -9.98
C PHE A 58 -4.16 -19.95 -11.18
N GLN A 59 -4.01 -18.78 -11.81
CA GLN A 59 -3.01 -18.56 -12.85
C GLN A 59 -1.90 -17.65 -12.35
N GLU A 60 -0.70 -17.92 -12.83
CA GLU A 60 0.49 -17.12 -12.53
C GLU A 60 1.12 -16.65 -13.84
N ASP A 61 1.71 -15.45 -13.81
CA ASP A 61 2.60 -14.95 -14.86
C ASP A 61 3.98 -14.70 -14.24
N LYS A 62 4.97 -15.53 -14.61
CA LYS A 62 6.32 -15.55 -14.03
C LYS A 62 6.27 -15.56 -12.49
N ASP A 63 5.61 -16.57 -11.95
CA ASP A 63 5.46 -16.82 -10.50
C ASP A 63 4.67 -15.73 -9.74
N LEU A 64 3.98 -14.83 -10.46
CA LEU A 64 3.09 -13.83 -9.86
C LEU A 64 1.62 -14.18 -10.12
N ALA A 65 0.89 -14.44 -9.03
CA ALA A 65 -0.54 -14.73 -9.09
C ALA A 65 -1.34 -13.61 -9.78
N GLN A 66 -2.17 -14.01 -10.73
CA GLN A 66 -2.98 -13.12 -11.56
C GLN A 66 -4.36 -12.82 -10.92
N TRP A 67 -4.49 -13.00 -9.61
CA TRP A 67 -5.69 -12.70 -8.84
C TRP A 67 -5.37 -12.30 -7.40
N GLY A 68 -6.38 -11.79 -6.70
CA GLY A 68 -6.29 -11.22 -5.36
C GLY A 68 -6.07 -9.71 -5.37
N THR A 69 -5.85 -9.19 -4.16
CA THR A 69 -5.67 -7.77 -3.89
C THR A 69 -4.39 -7.59 -3.09
N ILE A 70 -3.50 -6.74 -3.57
CA ILE A 70 -2.38 -6.25 -2.77
C ILE A 70 -2.89 -5.12 -1.89
N LYS A 71 -2.71 -5.25 -0.58
CA LYS A 71 -3.03 -4.24 0.43
C LYS A 71 -1.73 -3.59 0.89
N PHE A 72 -1.64 -2.28 0.83
CA PHE A 72 -0.55 -1.46 1.37
C PHE A 72 -1.12 -0.47 2.37
N PHE A 73 -0.73 -0.58 3.62
CA PHE A 73 -1.40 0.14 4.70
C PHE A 73 -0.45 0.67 5.77
N THR A 74 -0.89 1.73 6.43
CA THR A 74 -0.22 2.35 7.58
C THR A 74 -1.28 2.95 8.50
N ASP A 75 -0.91 3.53 9.63
CA ASP A 75 -1.89 4.23 10.48
C ASP A 75 -2.38 5.52 9.82
N SER A 76 -3.61 5.95 10.14
CA SER A 76 -4.30 7.04 9.42
C SER A 76 -3.75 8.44 9.67
N THR A 77 -2.63 8.59 10.40
CA THR A 77 -1.94 9.88 10.52
C THR A 77 -1.01 10.19 9.33
N ALA A 78 -0.85 9.26 8.38
CA ALA A 78 -0.15 9.53 7.14
C ALA A 78 -1.02 10.32 6.16
N THR A 79 -0.42 11.26 5.43
CA THR A 79 -1.02 11.76 4.19
C THR A 79 -0.87 10.70 3.10
N TYR A 80 -1.82 10.64 2.19
CA TYR A 80 -1.88 9.62 1.14
C TYR A 80 -2.21 10.22 -0.21
N GLU A 81 -1.91 9.51 -1.29
CA GLU A 81 -2.47 9.82 -2.60
C GLU A 81 -2.39 8.60 -3.52
N ALA A 82 -3.42 8.41 -4.36
CA ALA A 82 -3.34 7.50 -5.50
C ALA A 82 -3.25 8.30 -6.79
N ASN A 83 -2.13 8.18 -7.50
CA ASN A 83 -1.81 8.91 -8.74
C ASN A 83 -0.65 8.20 -9.46
N GLY A 84 -0.13 8.76 -10.56
CA GLY A 84 1.09 8.23 -11.16
C GLY A 84 2.31 8.39 -10.24
N CYS A 85 3.18 7.39 -10.18
CA CYS A 85 4.33 7.35 -9.27
C CYS A 85 5.23 8.60 -9.38
N GLU A 86 5.46 9.12 -10.59
CA GLU A 86 6.25 10.34 -10.79
C GLU A 86 5.58 11.57 -10.17
N THR A 87 4.25 11.69 -10.31
CA THR A 87 3.47 12.76 -9.68
C THR A 87 3.56 12.70 -8.16
N LEU A 88 3.42 11.51 -7.58
CA LEU A 88 3.51 11.29 -6.14
C LEU A 88 4.89 11.71 -5.59
N ARG A 89 5.97 11.20 -6.20
CA ARG A 89 7.35 11.51 -5.82
C ARG A 89 7.67 13.00 -5.98
N SER A 90 7.28 13.58 -7.11
CA SER A 90 7.47 15.01 -7.38
C SER A 90 6.75 15.89 -6.37
N LYS A 91 5.56 15.49 -5.94
CA LYS A 91 4.78 16.21 -4.94
C LYS A 91 5.44 16.14 -3.58
N PHE A 92 5.83 14.94 -3.14
CA PHE A 92 6.54 14.76 -1.88
C PHE A 92 7.83 15.58 -1.82
N VAL A 93 8.64 15.57 -2.89
CA VAL A 93 9.88 16.39 -2.96
C VAL A 93 9.58 17.88 -2.81
N LYS A 94 8.46 18.37 -3.36
CA LYS A 94 8.10 19.81 -3.32
C LYS A 94 7.47 20.24 -2.00
N THR A 95 6.67 19.39 -1.36
CA THR A 95 5.77 19.82 -0.27
C THR A 95 5.99 19.05 1.04
N GLY A 96 6.74 17.94 0.98
CA GLY A 96 6.93 17.00 2.09
C GLY A 96 5.69 16.18 2.46
N ARG A 97 4.61 16.25 1.66
CA ARG A 97 3.31 15.63 1.94
C ARG A 97 2.54 15.28 0.66
N LEU A 98 1.43 14.56 0.81
CA LEU A 98 0.51 14.20 -0.28
C LEU A 98 -0.86 14.87 -0.08
N ASP A 99 -1.69 14.89 -1.12
CA ASP A 99 -2.92 15.71 -1.16
C ASP A 99 -4.17 15.04 -0.58
N ASN A 100 -4.08 13.79 -0.12
CA ASN A 100 -5.22 12.99 0.36
C ASN A 100 -6.29 12.80 -0.71
N THR A 101 -5.85 12.57 -1.95
CA THR A 101 -6.72 12.37 -3.11
C THR A 101 -6.53 10.99 -3.73
N VAL A 102 -7.55 10.52 -4.44
CA VAL A 102 -7.52 9.23 -5.14
C VAL A 102 -7.94 9.49 -6.59
N ASP A 103 -7.00 9.36 -7.52
CA ASP A 103 -7.31 9.26 -8.94
C ASP A 103 -8.21 8.04 -9.17
N ARG A 104 -9.31 8.19 -9.90
CA ARG A 104 -10.25 7.10 -10.21
C ARG A 104 -10.20 6.66 -11.67
N ASN A 105 -9.23 7.16 -12.43
CA ASN A 105 -9.02 6.77 -13.81
C ASN A 105 -8.18 5.48 -13.89
N TYR A 106 -8.82 4.33 -13.67
CA TYR A 106 -8.16 3.02 -13.78
C TYR A 106 -7.58 2.79 -15.17
N ARG A 107 -6.35 2.29 -15.22
CA ARG A 107 -5.53 2.22 -16.44
C ARG A 107 -4.54 1.07 -16.40
N LYS A 108 -3.81 0.89 -17.51
CA LYS A 108 -2.76 -0.12 -17.61
C LYS A 108 -1.63 0.16 -16.62
N VAL A 109 -0.92 -0.87 -16.15
CA VAL A 109 0.27 -0.68 -15.30
C VAL A 109 1.29 0.25 -15.95
N SER A 110 1.53 0.12 -17.26
CA SER A 110 2.47 0.98 -18.00
C SER A 110 1.97 2.40 -18.25
N ASP A 111 0.68 2.67 -18.06
CA ASP A 111 0.07 3.97 -18.34
C ASP A 111 0.16 4.86 -17.10
N ASN A 112 1.11 5.80 -17.11
CA ASN A 112 1.40 6.69 -16.00
C ASN A 112 1.61 5.96 -14.65
N TRP A 113 2.14 4.73 -14.68
CA TRP A 113 2.58 3.94 -13.52
C TRP A 113 1.74 4.20 -12.26
N PRO A 114 0.46 3.79 -12.24
CA PRO A 114 -0.43 4.10 -11.13
C PRO A 114 0.18 3.59 -9.82
N GLY A 115 0.18 4.45 -8.80
CA GLY A 115 0.81 4.22 -7.52
C GLY A 115 -0.07 4.69 -6.37
N ILE A 116 0.14 4.12 -5.19
CA ILE A 116 -0.38 4.62 -3.93
C ILE A 116 0.81 5.03 -3.08
N GLY A 117 0.83 6.29 -2.68
CA GLY A 117 1.86 6.88 -1.83
C GLY A 117 1.34 7.16 -0.43
N PHE A 118 2.22 7.02 0.55
CA PHE A 118 2.05 7.50 1.91
C PHE A 118 3.22 8.41 2.29
N ALA A 119 2.91 9.54 2.92
CA ALA A 119 3.90 10.48 3.42
C ALA A 119 3.58 10.92 4.85
N ARG A 120 4.62 11.07 5.68
CA ARG A 120 4.50 11.54 7.06
C ARG A 120 5.74 12.28 7.53
N THR A 121 5.54 13.26 8.40
CA THR A 121 6.61 13.89 9.19
C THR A 121 6.75 13.20 10.55
N LEU A 122 7.96 12.78 10.88
CA LEU A 122 8.35 12.28 12.20
C LEU A 122 9.11 13.36 12.96
N THR A 123 8.89 13.42 14.27
CA THR A 123 9.71 14.25 15.18
C THR A 123 10.83 13.41 15.77
N ALA A 124 12.07 13.70 15.39
CA ALA A 124 13.27 13.01 15.86
C ALA A 124 13.94 13.80 16.98
N GLY A 125 13.78 13.35 18.22
CA GLY A 125 14.48 13.88 19.40
C GLY A 125 15.71 13.06 19.81
N ALA A 126 16.39 13.49 20.87
CA ALA A 126 17.57 12.78 21.42
C ALA A 126 17.22 11.40 22.00
N THR A 127 16.01 11.27 22.55
CA THR A 127 15.49 10.01 23.08
C THR A 127 14.62 9.31 22.04
N HIS A 128 14.82 7.99 21.91
CA HIS A 128 13.89 7.16 21.15
C HIS A 128 12.72 6.80 22.06
N THR A 129 11.50 6.99 21.56
CA THR A 129 10.28 6.53 22.23
C THR A 129 9.48 5.71 21.23
N ALA A 130 8.75 4.71 21.72
CA ALA A 130 7.87 3.88 20.88
C ALA A 130 6.82 4.71 20.14
N ALA A 131 6.41 5.86 20.70
CA ALA A 131 5.51 6.82 20.08
C ALA A 131 6.05 7.43 18.76
N ASN A 132 7.37 7.38 18.53
CA ASN A 132 8.00 7.89 17.32
C ASN A 132 8.24 6.79 16.26
N THR A 133 7.61 5.63 16.43
CA THR A 133 7.69 4.51 15.48
C THR A 133 6.40 4.40 14.68
N VAL A 134 6.55 4.33 13.37
CA VAL A 134 5.45 4.19 12.41
C VAL A 134 5.56 2.85 11.68
N TYR A 135 4.43 2.23 11.39
CA TYR A 135 4.40 0.91 10.77
C TYR A 135 3.75 0.97 9.40
N TYR A 136 4.30 0.19 8.49
CA TYR A 136 3.76 -0.02 7.15
C TYR A 136 3.61 -1.53 6.99
N GLY A 137 2.50 -1.95 6.39
CA GLY A 137 2.21 -3.33 6.08
C GLY A 137 1.94 -3.50 4.59
N VAL A 138 2.40 -4.62 4.05
CA VAL A 138 2.05 -5.09 2.71
C VAL A 138 1.50 -6.49 2.85
N ALA A 139 0.39 -6.78 2.17
CA ALA A 139 -0.21 -8.11 2.16
C ALA A 139 -0.78 -8.43 0.77
N HIS A 140 -0.79 -9.70 0.40
CA HIS A 140 -1.51 -10.19 -0.78
C HIS A 140 -2.65 -11.10 -0.35
N VAL A 141 -3.88 -10.59 -0.47
CA VAL A 141 -5.09 -11.32 -0.09
C VAL A 141 -5.68 -11.99 -1.33
N ARG A 142 -5.78 -13.32 -1.31
CA ARG A 142 -6.29 -14.15 -2.42
C ARG A 142 -7.43 -15.01 -1.93
N ARG A 143 -8.59 -14.89 -2.58
CA ARG A 143 -9.79 -15.68 -2.27
C ARG A 143 -10.38 -16.27 -3.54
N PRO A 144 -10.44 -17.60 -3.66
CA PRO A 144 -9.71 -18.59 -2.86
C PRO A 144 -8.19 -18.47 -2.98
N ALA A 145 -7.48 -19.12 -2.06
CA ALA A 145 -6.02 -19.07 -1.95
C ALA A 145 -5.33 -20.22 -2.69
N ILE A 146 -5.91 -21.42 -2.63
CA ILE A 146 -5.33 -22.66 -3.15
C ILE A 146 -6.42 -23.45 -3.89
N GLU A 147 -6.05 -24.03 -5.03
CA GLU A 147 -6.77 -25.10 -5.69
C GLU A 147 -6.10 -26.43 -5.34
N TYR A 148 -6.87 -27.36 -4.76
CA TYR A 148 -6.38 -28.68 -4.41
C TYR A 148 -7.37 -29.73 -4.89
N THR A 149 -6.98 -30.53 -5.89
CA THR A 149 -7.84 -31.51 -6.56
C THR A 149 -9.10 -30.82 -7.11
N ASP A 150 -10.28 -31.11 -6.56
CA ASP A 150 -11.56 -30.52 -6.96
C ASP A 150 -12.12 -29.53 -5.92
N SER A 151 -11.25 -28.94 -5.09
CA SER A 151 -11.64 -28.05 -3.98
C SER A 151 -10.84 -26.76 -3.95
N HIS A 152 -11.51 -25.67 -3.57
CA HIS A 152 -10.90 -24.38 -3.34
C HIS A 152 -10.80 -24.11 -1.84
N LEU A 153 -9.61 -23.75 -1.38
CA LEU A 153 -9.35 -23.44 0.03
C LEU A 153 -9.10 -21.93 0.19
N ASN A 154 -9.78 -21.31 1.15
CA ASN A 154 -9.53 -19.93 1.55
C ASN A 154 -8.28 -19.81 2.43
N GLN A 155 -7.86 -18.57 2.70
CA GLN A 155 -6.74 -18.32 3.59
C GLN A 155 -7.11 -18.71 5.03
N LEU A 156 -6.26 -19.50 5.71
CA LEU A 156 -6.52 -20.00 7.07
C LEU A 156 -6.87 -18.89 8.06
N TRP A 157 -6.28 -17.71 7.92
CA TRP A 157 -6.54 -16.59 8.83
C TRP A 157 -8.02 -16.14 8.82
N GLU A 158 -8.78 -16.42 7.75
CA GLU A 158 -10.22 -16.11 7.71
C GLU A 158 -11.02 -16.88 8.76
N SER A 159 -10.51 -18.00 9.29
CA SER A 159 -11.15 -18.68 10.43
C SER A 159 -10.90 -17.98 11.76
N TYR A 160 -9.99 -17.00 11.81
CA TYR A 160 -9.60 -16.25 13.00
C TYR A 160 -10.05 -14.79 12.96
N PHE A 161 -10.21 -14.21 11.77
CA PHE A 161 -10.57 -12.82 11.58
C PHE A 161 -11.73 -12.68 10.59
N ASN A 162 -12.81 -12.05 11.03
CA ASN A 162 -13.98 -11.78 10.19
C ASN A 162 -13.84 -10.39 9.54
N GLY A 163 -13.87 -10.34 8.21
CA GLY A 163 -13.90 -9.08 7.44
C GLY A 163 -12.58 -8.76 6.72
N ASP A 164 -12.65 -7.76 5.82
CA ASP A 164 -11.57 -7.37 4.90
C ASP A 164 -11.45 -5.86 4.70
#